data_AF-A0A2P6WAX3-F1
#
_entry.id   AF-A0A2P6WAX3-F1
#
_cell.length_a   1.000
_cell.length_b   1.000
_cell.length_c   1.000
_cell.angle_alpha   90.00
_cell.angle_beta   90.00
_cell.angle_gamma   90.00
#
_symmetry.space_group_name_H-M   'P 1'
#
loop_
_entity.id
_entity.type
_entity.pdbx_description
1 polymer ?
#
loop_
_entity_poly.entity_id
_entity_poly.type
_entity_poly.pdbx_seq_one_letter_code
_entity_poly.pdbx_strand_id
1 'polypeptide(L)' 'MKAAEDFVTFPCPECGEEIARCSRCKKLSREYDCPECGFTGP' A
#
# COMPACT_ATOMS: atom_id res chain seq x y z
N MET A 1 1.05 -25.08 4.02
CA MET A 1 0.38 -24.38 2.92
C MET A 1 0.66 -22.89 3.11
N LYS A 2 1.51 -22.28 2.27
CA LYS A 2 1.73 -20.83 2.34
C LYS A 2 0.48 -20.16 1.78
N ALA A 3 -0.28 -19.47 2.62
CA ALA A 3 -1.30 -18.55 2.15
C ALA A 3 -0.59 -17.59 1.17
N ALA A 4 -1.05 -17.54 -0.08
CA ALA A 4 -0.68 -16.47 -0.97
C ALA A 4 -1.14 -15.19 -0.26
N GLU A 5 -0.20 -14.44 0.29
CA GLU A 5 -0.51 -13.12 0.81
C GLU A 5 -0.92 -12.31 -0.41
N ASP A 6 -2.22 -12.02 -0.57
CA ASP A 6 -2.70 -11.16 -1.64
C ASP A 6 -2.03 -9.80 -1.48
N PHE A 7 -1.08 -9.48 -2.35
CA PHE A 7 -0.52 -8.14 -2.48
C PHE A 7 -1.30 -7.39 -3.55
N VAL A 8 -1.61 -6.14 -3.27
CA VAL A 8 -2.32 -5.24 -4.17
C VAL A 8 -1.40 -4.08 -4.51
N THR A 9 -1.23 -3.85 -5.80
CA THR A 9 -0.55 -2.66 -6.33
C THR A 9 -1.58 -1.58 -6.62
N PHE A 10 -1.27 -0.35 -6.24
CA PHE A 10 -2.10 0.81 -6.53
C PHE A 10 -1.24 2.07 -6.64
N PRO A 11 -1.62 3.04 -7.48
CA PRO A 11 -0.91 4.30 -7.57
C PRO A 11 -1.16 5.16 -6.33
N CYS A 12 -0.13 5.83 -5.85
CA CYS A 12 -0.21 6.83 -4.79
C CYS A 12 -1.12 8.00 -5.22
N PRO A 13 -2.05 8.48 -4.38
CA PRO A 13 -2.92 9.60 -4.75
C PRO A 13 -2.20 10.95 -4.86
N GLU A 14 -1.03 11.12 -4.25
CA GLU A 14 -0.28 12.38 -4.27
C GLU A 14 0.72 12.45 -5.43
N CYS A 15 1.54 11.41 -5.61
CA CYS A 15 2.59 11.40 -6.64
C CYS A 15 2.33 10.46 -7.81
N GLY A 16 1.38 9.51 -7.69
CA GLY A 16 1.13 8.49 -8.71
C GLY A 16 2.05 7.27 -8.68
N GLU A 17 2.95 7.16 -7.70
CA GLU A 17 3.90 6.04 -7.57
C GLU A 17 3.19 4.69 -7.38
N GLU A 18 3.70 3.61 -7.98
CA GLU A 18 3.12 2.28 -7.83
C GLU A 18 3.49 1.66 -6.47
N ILE A 19 2.53 1.61 -5.55
CA ILE A 19 2.72 1.08 -4.20
C ILE A 19 2.15 -0.33 -4.12
N ALA A 20 2.99 -1.30 -3.76
CA ALA A 20 2.58 -2.66 -3.44
C ALA A 20 2.36 -2.81 -1.93
N ARG A 21 1.13 -3.11 -1.48
CA ARG A 21 0.85 -3.41 -0.07
C ARG A 21 0.07 -4.70 0.09
N CYS A 22 0.17 -5.29 1.28
CA CYS A 22 -0.63 -6.46 1.61
C CYS A 22 -2.13 -6.09 1.61
N SER A 23 -2.99 -6.95 1.07
CA SER A 23 -4.44 -6.69 0.97
C SER A 23 -5.06 -6.46 2.34
N ARG A 24 -4.54 -7.13 3.37
CA ARG A 24 -4.94 -6.90 4.75
C ARG A 24 -4.55 -5.51 5.23
N CYS A 25 -3.38 -5.01 4.87
CA CYS A 25 -2.86 -3.70 5.22
C CYS A 25 -3.73 -2.61 4.58
N LYS A 26 -4.05 -2.77 3.29
CA LYS A 26 -4.97 -1.89 2.56
C LYS A 26 -6.40 -1.93 3.12
N LYS A 27 -6.91 -3.12 3.46
CA LYS A 27 -8.27 -3.29 4.02
C LYS A 27 -8.40 -2.73 5.43
N LEU A 28 -7.34 -2.80 6.22
CA LEU A 28 -7.29 -2.23 7.56
C LEU A 28 -6.95 -0.75 7.57
N SER A 29 -6.72 -0.14 6.40
CA SER A 29 -6.33 1.27 6.27
C SER A 29 -5.22 1.61 7.27
N ARG A 30 -4.19 0.75 7.27
CA ARG A 30 -3.04 0.89 8.15
C ARG A 30 -2.06 1.89 7.56
N GLU A 31 -1.70 2.87 8.38
CA GLU A 31 -0.76 3.94 8.11
C GLU A 31 0.42 3.50 7.21
N TYR A 32 0.75 4.32 6.23
CA TYR A 32 1.83 4.09 5.31
C TYR A 32 2.44 5.36 4.80
N ASP A 33 3.76 5.37 4.82
CA ASP A 33 4.59 6.33 4.13
C ASP A 33 4.76 5.90 2.66
N CYS A 34 4.45 6.82 1.75
CA CYS A 34 4.87 6.69 0.37
C CYS A 34 6.37 6.97 0.27
N PRO A 35 7.19 6.08 -0.32
CA PRO A 35 8.65 6.27 -0.40
C PRO A 35 9.07 7.44 -1.29
N GLU A 36 8.21 7.87 -2.24
CA GLU A 36 8.55 8.93 -3.19
C GLU A 36 8.18 10.33 -2.67
N CYS A 37 6.96 10.52 -2.18
CA CYS A 37 6.48 11.82 -1.72
C CYS A 37 6.46 11.99 -0.20
N GLY A 38 6.64 10.91 0.56
CA GLY A 38 6.51 10.93 2.03
C GLY A 38 5.06 11.08 2.51
N PHE A 39 4.06 10.87 1.64
CA PHE A 39 2.66 10.91 2.04
C PHE A 39 2.36 9.84 3.07
N THR A 40 1.95 10.25 4.27
CA THR A 40 1.49 9.34 5.32
C THR A 40 -0.03 9.25 5.29
N GLY A 41 -0.53 8.22 4.62
CA GLY A 41 -1.97 7.93 4.52
C GLY A 41 -2.36 6.68 5.31
N PRO A 42 -3.65 6.49 5.63
CA PRO A 42 -4.15 5.22 6.14
C PRO A 42 -4.22 4.15 5.02
#